data_AF-X8DJ32-F1
#
_entry.id   AF-X8DJ32-F1
#
_cell.length_a   1.000
_cell.length_b   1.000
_cell.length_c   1.000
_cell.angle_alpha   90.00
_cell.angle_beta   90.00
_cell.angle_gamma   90.00
#
_symmetry.space_group_name_H-M   'P 1'
#
loop_
_entity.id
_entity.type
_entity.pdbx_description
1 polymer ?
#
loop_
_entity_poly.entity_id
_entity_poly.type
_entity_poly.pdbx_seq_one_letter_code
_entity_poly.pdbx_strand_id
1 'polypeptide(L)'
;MLTPGVTNVIGNGVVVDPGVLLDELAGLEARGVDTSRLLISADAHLLMPYHVAIDKVTERYMGNKKIGTTGRGIGPCYQDKIARIGIRVADVFDPDSLTRKIEAALEFKNQVLVKIYNRKALEPAQVVDTLLAQAERFKHRVADTRLLLNAALERGETVLLEGSQGTLLDVDHGTYPYVTSSNPTAGGAAVGSGIGPTRITTVLGILKAYTTRVGSGPFPTELFDEYGEYLSKTGGEFG
;
A
#
# COMPACT_ATOMS: atom_id res chain seq x y z
N MET A 1 -17.31 -6.84 2.52
CA MET A 1 -16.79 -7.99 3.28
C MET A 1 -17.51 -9.26 2.88
N LEU A 2 -16.80 -10.35 2.64
CA LEU A 2 -17.40 -11.60 2.16
C LEU A 2 -17.81 -12.55 3.29
N THR A 3 -17.23 -12.40 4.48
CA THR A 3 -17.58 -13.20 5.67
C THR A 3 -18.41 -12.36 6.64
N PRO A 4 -19.70 -12.69 6.86
CA PRO A 4 -20.55 -11.99 7.80
C PRO A 4 -19.95 -11.99 9.22
N GLY A 5 -20.11 -10.88 9.94
CA GLY A 5 -19.70 -10.77 11.35
C GLY A 5 -18.21 -10.45 11.57
N VAL A 6 -17.35 -10.58 10.56
CA VAL A 6 -15.94 -10.19 10.63
C VAL A 6 -15.82 -8.66 10.52
N THR A 7 -14.79 -8.06 11.12
CA THR A 7 -14.42 -6.64 10.96
C THR A 7 -13.08 -6.56 10.22
N ASN A 8 -13.01 -5.82 9.11
CA ASN A 8 -11.79 -5.68 8.33
C ASN A 8 -11.07 -4.41 8.77
N VAL A 9 -9.76 -4.48 8.89
CA VAL A 9 -8.95 -3.38 9.39
C VAL A 9 -7.78 -3.15 8.45
N ILE A 10 -7.68 -1.93 7.91
CA ILE A 10 -6.47 -1.46 7.24
C ILE A 10 -5.54 -0.90 8.32
N GLY A 11 -4.46 -1.63 8.63
CA GLY A 11 -3.49 -1.27 9.66
C GLY A 11 -2.60 -0.07 9.29
N ASN A 12 -1.89 0.49 10.28
CA ASN A 12 -1.00 1.65 10.14
C ASN A 12 0.23 1.37 9.23
N GLY A 13 0.51 0.10 8.93
CA GLY A 13 1.57 -0.31 8.01
C GLY A 13 1.26 -0.04 6.54
N VAL A 14 -0.02 0.09 6.18
CA VAL A 14 -0.49 0.21 4.80
C VAL A 14 -0.36 1.64 4.29
N VAL A 15 0.02 1.80 3.02
CA VAL A 15 -0.14 3.04 2.26
C VAL A 15 -1.43 2.96 1.45
N VAL A 16 -2.33 3.91 1.66
CA VAL A 16 -3.72 3.87 1.14
C VAL A 16 -3.88 4.91 0.05
N ASP A 17 -4.17 4.46 -1.17
CA ASP A 17 -4.68 5.35 -2.22
C ASP A 17 -6.18 5.58 -2.00
N PRO A 18 -6.63 6.81 -1.71
CA PRO A 18 -8.05 7.08 -1.46
C PRO A 18 -8.94 6.79 -2.65
N GLY A 19 -8.47 7.03 -3.88
CA GLY A 19 -9.25 6.79 -5.09
C GLY A 19 -9.48 5.30 -5.28
N VAL A 20 -8.41 4.50 -5.22
CA VAL A 20 -8.48 3.05 -5.36
C VAL A 20 -9.35 2.43 -4.27
N LEU A 21 -9.21 2.88 -3.01
CA LEU A 21 -10.05 2.41 -1.92
C LEU A 21 -11.54 2.65 -2.20
N LEU A 22 -11.89 3.85 -2.64
CA LEU A 22 -13.29 4.22 -2.92
C LEU A 22 -13.86 3.48 -4.12
N ASP A 23 -13.07 3.23 -5.15
CA ASP A 23 -13.47 2.44 -6.31
C ASP A 23 -13.69 0.97 -5.93
N GLU A 24 -12.82 0.40 -5.09
CA GLU A 24 -12.96 -0.97 -4.60
C GLU A 24 -14.20 -1.15 -3.72
N LEU A 25 -14.44 -0.20 -2.81
CA LEU A 25 -15.66 -0.17 -2.00
C LEU A 25 -16.92 -0.10 -2.87
N ALA A 26 -16.96 0.81 -3.84
CA ALA A 26 -18.08 0.93 -4.76
C ALA A 26 -18.31 -0.35 -5.56
N GLY A 27 -17.23 -1.00 -6.03
CA GLY A 27 -17.31 -2.26 -6.76
C GLY A 27 -17.83 -3.43 -5.92
N LEU A 28 -17.53 -3.46 -4.62
CA LEU A 28 -18.11 -4.42 -3.68
C LEU A 28 -19.59 -4.13 -3.42
N GLU A 29 -19.93 -2.88 -3.12
CA GLU A 29 -21.30 -2.45 -2.83
C GLU A 29 -22.25 -2.68 -4.02
N ALA A 30 -21.78 -2.44 -5.25
CA ALA A 30 -22.53 -2.73 -6.48
C ALA A 30 -22.86 -4.23 -6.64
N ARG A 31 -22.12 -5.11 -5.98
CA ARG A 31 -22.35 -6.57 -5.93
C ARG A 31 -23.15 -7.00 -4.69
N GLY A 32 -23.72 -6.06 -3.94
CA GLY A 32 -24.51 -6.34 -2.73
C GLY A 32 -23.68 -6.70 -1.51
N VAL A 33 -22.37 -6.42 -1.53
CA VAL A 33 -21.48 -6.72 -0.42
C VAL A 33 -21.47 -5.57 0.59
N ASP A 34 -21.82 -5.84 1.85
CA ASP A 34 -21.72 -4.87 2.94
C ASP A 34 -20.25 -4.54 3.25
N THR A 35 -19.90 -3.26 3.16
CA THR A 35 -18.56 -2.73 3.45
C THR A 35 -18.51 -1.94 4.75
N SER A 36 -19.65 -1.70 5.43
CA SER A 36 -19.77 -0.78 6.58
C SER A 36 -18.79 -1.05 7.72
N ARG A 37 -18.38 -2.31 7.87
CA ARG A 37 -17.45 -2.83 8.87
C ARG A 37 -15.96 -2.71 8.51
N LEU A 38 -15.62 -2.09 7.38
CA LEU A 38 -14.22 -1.73 7.10
C LEU A 38 -13.81 -0.54 7.96
N LEU A 39 -12.69 -0.70 8.67
CA LEU A 39 -12.03 0.34 9.45
C LEU A 39 -10.64 0.65 8.90
N ILE A 40 -10.25 1.92 8.98
CA ILE A 40 -8.99 2.43 8.43
C ILE A 40 -8.19 3.06 9.56
N SER A 41 -6.92 2.70 9.70
CA SER A 41 -6.04 3.30 10.69
C SER A 41 -5.88 4.79 10.46
N ALA A 42 -6.11 5.59 11.50
CA ALA A 42 -5.77 7.01 11.53
C ALA A 42 -4.27 7.27 11.24
N ASP A 43 -3.41 6.30 11.54
CA ASP A 43 -1.95 6.37 11.35
C ASP A 43 -1.47 5.82 10.00
N ALA A 44 -2.36 5.23 9.18
CA ALA A 44 -2.00 4.81 7.82
C ALA A 44 -1.61 6.03 6.98
N HIS A 45 -0.66 5.84 6.06
CA HIS A 45 -0.21 6.91 5.17
C HIS A 45 -1.07 6.96 3.92
N LEU A 46 -1.31 8.15 3.40
CA LEU A 46 -2.08 8.36 2.19
C LEU A 46 -1.16 8.48 0.97
N LEU A 47 -1.51 7.72 -0.07
CA LEU A 47 -0.86 7.78 -1.35
C LEU A 47 -1.43 8.94 -2.16
N MET A 48 -0.60 9.95 -2.40
CA MET A 48 -0.96 11.16 -3.12
C MET A 48 -0.62 11.09 -4.61
N PRO A 49 -1.29 11.89 -5.47
CA PRO A 49 -1.04 11.91 -6.92
C PRO A 49 0.43 12.18 -7.30
N TYR A 50 1.15 12.96 -6.48
CA TYR A 50 2.58 13.22 -6.71
C TYR A 50 3.45 11.96 -6.50
N HIS A 51 3.06 11.01 -5.64
CA HIS A 51 3.76 9.73 -5.51
C HIS A 51 3.67 8.92 -6.81
N VAL A 52 2.47 8.84 -7.40
CA VAL A 52 2.24 8.17 -8.69
C VAL A 52 3.04 8.83 -9.79
N ALA A 53 3.06 10.17 -9.83
CA ALA A 53 3.82 10.93 -10.81
C ALA A 53 5.33 10.61 -10.70
N ILE A 54 5.88 10.63 -9.49
CA ILE A 54 7.30 10.36 -9.21
C ILE A 54 7.68 8.92 -9.55
N ASP A 55 6.87 7.94 -9.15
CA ASP A 55 7.13 6.52 -9.42
C ASP A 55 7.24 6.26 -10.93
N LYS A 56 6.23 6.69 -11.69
CA LYS A 56 6.18 6.51 -13.14
C LYS A 56 7.33 7.19 -13.89
N VAL A 57 7.76 8.36 -13.43
CA VAL A 57 8.86 9.09 -14.11
C VAL A 57 10.21 8.52 -13.74
N THR A 58 10.42 8.13 -12.48
CA THR A 58 11.67 7.53 -12.03
C THR A 58 11.91 6.21 -12.75
N GLU A 59 10.91 5.32 -12.82
CA GLU A 59 11.02 4.05 -13.56
C GLU A 59 11.31 4.26 -15.04
N ARG A 60 10.65 5.25 -15.67
CA ARG A 60 10.90 5.58 -17.08
C ARG A 60 12.34 6.03 -17.32
N TYR A 61 12.88 6.86 -16.44
CA TYR A 61 14.24 7.38 -16.55
C TYR A 61 15.31 6.31 -16.27
N MET A 62 14.98 5.28 -15.48
CA MET A 62 15.89 4.15 -15.26
C MET A 62 16.10 3.26 -16.49
N GLY A 63 15.22 3.34 -17.51
CA GLY A 63 15.35 2.61 -18.76
C GLY A 63 15.52 1.11 -18.55
N ASN A 64 16.64 0.55 -19.01
CA ASN A 64 16.94 -0.88 -18.85
C ASN A 64 17.23 -1.32 -17.41
N LYS A 65 17.42 -0.37 -16.49
CA LYS A 65 17.66 -0.63 -15.06
C LYS A 65 16.39 -0.53 -14.20
N LYS A 66 15.21 -0.43 -14.83
CA LYS A 66 13.93 -0.36 -14.13
C LYS A 66 13.76 -1.51 -13.14
N ILE A 67 13.12 -1.24 -12.01
CA ILE A 67 12.78 -2.26 -11.01
C ILE A 67 11.60 -3.09 -11.54
N GLY A 68 10.69 -2.46 -12.27
CA GLY A 68 9.39 -3.03 -12.63
C GLY A 68 8.37 -2.76 -11.54
N THR A 69 8.29 -1.51 -11.06
CA THR A 69 7.26 -1.13 -10.07
C THR A 69 5.87 -1.24 -10.68
N THR A 70 4.84 -1.30 -9.83
CA THR A 70 3.45 -1.28 -10.28
C THR A 70 3.03 0.10 -10.83
N GLY A 71 3.89 1.11 -10.73
CA GLY A 71 3.59 2.49 -11.14
C GLY A 71 2.48 3.14 -10.32
N ARG A 72 2.18 2.58 -9.13
CA ARG A 72 1.10 3.03 -8.24
C ARG A 72 1.56 4.03 -7.19
N GLY A 73 2.85 4.37 -7.08
CA GLY A 73 3.34 5.33 -6.10
C GLY A 73 3.72 4.74 -4.73
N ILE A 74 3.78 3.41 -4.60
CA ILE A 74 4.03 2.73 -3.32
C ILE A 74 5.39 3.14 -2.73
N GLY A 75 6.45 3.06 -3.54
CA GLY A 75 7.80 3.41 -3.12
C GLY A 75 7.92 4.86 -2.64
N PRO A 76 7.54 5.87 -3.46
CA PRO A 76 7.56 7.26 -3.03
C PRO A 76 6.73 7.56 -1.78
N CYS A 77 5.59 6.88 -1.59
CA CYS A 77 4.79 7.06 -0.38
C CYS A 77 5.50 6.53 0.88
N TYR A 78 6.14 5.36 0.81
CA TYR A 78 6.96 4.86 1.91
C TYR A 78 8.21 5.72 2.14
N GLN A 79 8.81 6.30 1.08
CA GLN A 79 9.91 7.26 1.24
C GLN A 79 9.47 8.48 2.07
N ASP A 80 8.30 9.05 1.77
CA ASP A 80 7.79 10.21 2.49
C ASP A 80 7.42 9.87 3.94
N LYS A 81 6.93 8.64 4.20
CA LYS A 81 6.75 8.10 5.56
C LYS A 81 8.06 8.10 6.34
N ILE A 82 9.13 7.51 5.79
CA ILE A 82 10.44 7.42 6.44
C ILE A 82 11.11 8.79 6.59
N ALA A 83 10.92 9.67 5.61
CA ALA A 83 11.38 11.06 5.67
C ALA A 83 10.60 11.92 6.68
N ARG A 84 9.49 11.41 7.22
CA ARG A 84 8.58 12.10 8.17
C ARG A 84 7.88 13.32 7.56
N ILE A 85 7.60 13.26 6.27
CA ILE A 85 6.87 14.30 5.52
C ILE A 85 5.57 13.79 4.90
N GLY A 86 5.27 12.49 5.05
CA GLY A 86 4.08 11.87 4.49
C GLY A 86 2.77 12.37 5.12
N ILE A 87 1.71 12.35 4.32
CA ILE A 87 0.34 12.63 4.75
C ILE A 87 -0.25 11.36 5.35
N ARG A 88 -0.90 11.47 6.52
CA ARG A 88 -1.60 10.36 7.18
C ARG A 88 -3.12 10.51 7.07
N VAL A 89 -3.85 9.42 7.25
CA VAL A 89 -5.32 9.41 7.24
C VAL A 89 -5.90 10.42 8.24
N ALA A 90 -5.32 10.54 9.43
CA ALA A 90 -5.76 11.51 10.44
C ALA A 90 -5.67 12.98 9.98
N ASP A 91 -4.81 13.30 9.01
CA ASP A 91 -4.61 14.68 8.58
C ASP A 91 -5.84 15.25 7.87
N VAL A 92 -6.74 14.41 7.34
CA VAL A 92 -7.98 14.87 6.68
C VAL A 92 -8.98 15.54 7.64
N PHE A 93 -8.80 15.38 8.95
CA PHE A 93 -9.63 16.02 9.96
C PHE A 93 -9.19 17.45 10.31
N ASP A 94 -8.04 17.90 9.81
CA ASP A 94 -7.53 19.27 9.95
C ASP A 94 -7.14 19.83 8.57
N PRO A 95 -8.10 20.41 7.83
CA PRO A 95 -7.87 20.90 6.46
C PRO A 95 -6.75 21.95 6.36
N ASP A 96 -6.59 22.80 7.37
CA ASP A 96 -5.57 23.86 7.37
C ASP A 96 -4.17 23.24 7.51
N SER A 97 -4.01 22.29 8.42
CA SER A 97 -2.76 21.55 8.59
C SER A 97 -2.45 20.69 7.36
N LEU A 98 -3.45 20.00 6.81
CA LEU A 98 -3.32 19.20 5.59
C LEU A 98 -2.83 20.04 4.41
N THR A 99 -3.42 21.23 4.21
CA THR A 99 -3.05 22.15 3.14
C THR A 99 -1.57 22.53 3.24
N ARG A 100 -1.13 22.99 4.42
CA ARG A 100 0.28 23.34 4.66
C ARG A 100 1.23 22.17 4.40
N LYS A 101 0.86 20.96 4.81
CA LYS A 101 1.68 19.75 4.58
C LYS A 101 1.80 19.42 3.09
N ILE A 102 0.70 19.49 2.33
CA ILE A 102 0.70 19.20 0.89
C ILE A 102 1.50 20.26 0.13
N GLU A 103 1.34 21.54 0.48
CA GLU A 103 2.13 22.63 -0.10
C GLU A 103 3.63 22.42 0.14
N ALA A 104 4.04 22.13 1.38
CA ALA A 104 5.43 21.88 1.72
C ALA A 104 6.01 20.64 1.00
N ALA A 105 5.23 19.55 0.89
CA ALA A 105 5.65 18.38 0.13
C ALA A 105 5.86 18.74 -1.36
N LEU A 106 4.90 19.44 -1.95
CA LEU A 106 4.94 19.82 -3.36
C LEU A 106 6.02 20.86 -3.68
N GLU A 107 6.48 21.66 -2.71
CA GLU A 107 7.61 22.58 -2.91
C GLU A 107 8.82 21.84 -3.46
N PHE A 108 9.24 20.74 -2.83
CA PHE A 108 10.36 19.94 -3.31
C PHE A 108 9.96 19.04 -4.49
N LYS A 109 8.83 18.33 -4.40
CA LYS A 109 8.44 17.36 -5.44
C LYS A 109 8.21 18.03 -6.80
N ASN A 110 7.64 19.24 -6.86
CA ASN A 110 7.46 19.95 -8.12
C ASN A 110 8.78 20.40 -8.74
N GLN A 111 9.80 20.76 -7.93
CA GLN A 111 11.13 21.04 -8.45
C GLN A 111 11.73 19.81 -9.13
N VAL A 112 11.60 18.64 -8.50
CA VAL A 112 12.03 17.36 -9.08
C VAL A 112 11.27 17.06 -10.38
N LEU A 113 9.95 17.15 -10.37
CA LEU A 113 9.12 16.87 -11.55
C LEU A 113 9.46 17.81 -12.72
N VAL A 114 9.53 19.12 -12.48
CA VAL A 114 9.75 20.12 -13.53
C VAL A 114 11.20 20.14 -13.99
N LYS A 115 12.18 20.28 -13.07
CA LYS A 115 13.57 20.53 -13.43
C LYS A 115 14.36 19.28 -13.79
N ILE A 116 14.07 18.15 -13.14
CA ILE A 116 14.82 16.91 -13.36
C ILE A 116 14.13 16.08 -14.44
N TYR A 117 12.80 15.94 -14.36
CA TYR A 117 12.07 15.01 -15.22
C TYR A 117 11.33 15.68 -16.38
N ASN A 118 11.32 17.01 -16.47
CA ASN A 118 10.57 17.79 -17.46
C ASN A 118 9.08 17.40 -17.51
N ARG A 119 8.44 17.39 -16.34
CA ARG A 119 7.02 17.06 -16.13
C ARG A 119 6.30 18.24 -15.51
N LYS A 120 5.02 18.39 -15.87
CA LYS A 120 4.16 19.43 -15.32
C LYS A 120 4.09 19.30 -13.80
N ALA A 121 4.24 20.42 -13.09
CA ALA A 121 3.99 20.52 -11.67
C ALA A 121 2.53 20.17 -11.35
N LEU A 122 2.31 19.67 -10.13
CA LEU A 122 0.96 19.51 -9.58
C LEU A 122 0.58 20.78 -8.81
N GLU A 123 -0.67 21.21 -8.97
CA GLU A 123 -1.23 22.36 -8.25
C GLU A 123 -1.66 21.92 -6.85
N PRO A 124 -1.09 22.50 -5.76
CA PRO A 124 -1.41 22.09 -4.39
C PRO A 124 -2.90 22.17 -4.07
N ALA A 125 -3.58 23.24 -4.48
CA ALA A 125 -5.02 23.42 -4.27
C ALA A 125 -5.83 22.26 -4.85
N GLN A 126 -5.53 21.83 -6.09
CA GLN A 126 -6.24 20.71 -6.72
C GLN A 126 -6.03 19.39 -5.98
N VAL A 127 -4.81 19.16 -5.45
CA VAL A 127 -4.50 17.95 -4.67
C VAL A 127 -5.27 17.95 -3.35
N VAL A 128 -5.30 19.08 -2.65
CA VAL A 128 -6.05 19.27 -1.39
C VAL A 128 -7.54 19.07 -1.63
N ASP A 129 -8.12 19.78 -2.60
CA ASP A 129 -9.57 19.72 -2.89
C ASP A 129 -10.00 18.30 -3.25
N THR A 130 -9.22 17.60 -4.08
CA THR A 130 -9.50 16.21 -4.46
C THR A 130 -9.46 15.29 -3.23
N LEU A 131 -8.44 15.43 -2.40
CA LEU A 131 -8.30 14.59 -1.21
C LEU A 131 -9.42 14.83 -0.20
N LEU A 132 -9.78 16.09 0.06
CA LEU A 132 -10.88 16.42 0.98
C LEU A 132 -12.22 15.88 0.47
N ALA A 133 -12.49 16.02 -0.84
CA ALA A 133 -13.69 15.44 -1.44
C ALA A 133 -13.74 13.90 -1.32
N GLN A 134 -12.60 13.22 -1.47
CA GLN A 134 -12.49 11.78 -1.23
C GLN A 134 -12.66 11.44 0.26
N ALA A 135 -12.07 12.24 1.15
CA ALA A 135 -12.10 12.03 2.60
C ALA A 135 -13.51 12.01 3.17
N GLU A 136 -14.42 12.85 2.67
CA GLU A 136 -15.83 12.82 3.08
C GLU A 136 -16.46 11.42 2.95
N ARG A 137 -16.02 10.63 1.96
CA ARG A 137 -16.56 9.30 1.68
C ARG A 137 -15.96 8.18 2.53
N PHE A 138 -14.82 8.38 3.20
CA PHE A 138 -14.19 7.36 4.04
C PHE A 138 -13.92 7.77 5.49
N LYS A 139 -14.00 9.06 5.84
CA LYS A 139 -13.62 9.56 7.17
C LYS A 139 -14.40 8.92 8.33
N HIS A 140 -15.64 8.50 8.09
CA HIS A 140 -16.48 7.77 9.06
C HIS A 140 -15.96 6.36 9.39
N ARG A 141 -15.00 5.84 8.61
CA ARG A 141 -14.36 4.53 8.79
C ARG A 141 -13.04 4.62 9.55
N VAL A 142 -12.57 5.83 9.88
CA VAL A 142 -11.28 6.04 10.51
C VAL A 142 -11.35 5.68 11.99
N ALA A 143 -10.38 4.91 12.48
CA ALA A 143 -10.32 4.46 13.87
C ALA A 143 -8.86 4.38 14.39
N ASP A 144 -8.70 4.38 15.71
CA ASP A 144 -7.47 3.89 16.35
C ASP A 144 -7.46 2.36 16.26
N THR A 145 -6.88 1.86 15.17
CA THR A 145 -6.83 0.42 14.89
C THR A 145 -5.92 -0.32 15.85
N ARG A 146 -4.90 0.33 16.42
CA ARG A 146 -4.01 -0.32 17.40
C ARG A 146 -4.77 -0.62 18.68
N LEU A 147 -5.52 0.35 19.18
CA LEU A 147 -6.40 0.16 20.34
C LEU A 147 -7.45 -0.91 20.06
N LEU A 148 -8.11 -0.83 18.91
CA LEU A 148 -9.15 -1.78 18.51
C LEU A 148 -8.65 -3.22 18.47
N LEU A 149 -7.51 -3.45 17.82
CA LEU A 149 -6.93 -4.79 17.67
C LEU A 149 -6.46 -5.35 19.01
N ASN A 150 -5.80 -4.55 19.84
CA ASN A 150 -5.34 -5.01 21.17
C ASN A 150 -6.53 -5.31 22.10
N ALA A 151 -7.58 -4.49 22.07
CA ALA A 151 -8.79 -4.73 22.85
C ALA A 151 -9.53 -6.00 22.36
N ALA A 152 -9.55 -6.29 21.06
CA ALA A 152 -10.10 -7.54 20.53
C ALA A 152 -9.32 -8.75 21.05
N LEU A 153 -7.99 -8.70 21.02
CA LEU A 153 -7.15 -9.76 21.58
C LEU A 153 -7.34 -9.93 23.10
N GLU A 154 -7.58 -8.84 23.84
CA GLU A 154 -7.88 -8.90 25.28
C GLU A 154 -9.23 -9.55 25.59
N ARG A 155 -10.22 -9.40 24.68
CA ARG A 155 -11.51 -10.09 24.76
C ARG A 155 -11.43 -11.56 24.30
N GLY A 156 -10.24 -12.05 23.94
CA GLY A 156 -10.05 -13.41 23.44
C GLY A 156 -10.56 -13.61 22.01
N GLU A 157 -10.79 -12.53 21.25
CA GLU A 157 -11.18 -12.63 19.85
C GLU A 157 -10.01 -13.08 18.97
N THR A 158 -10.34 -13.72 17.84
CA THR A 158 -9.35 -14.13 16.86
C THR A 158 -9.05 -12.99 15.89
N VAL A 159 -7.77 -12.62 15.78
CA VAL A 159 -7.28 -11.65 14.79
C VAL A 159 -6.44 -12.40 13.76
N LEU A 160 -6.82 -12.26 12.49
CA LEU A 160 -6.03 -12.73 11.34
C LEU A 160 -5.33 -11.54 10.69
N LEU A 161 -4.00 -11.59 10.61
CA LEU A 161 -3.20 -10.60 9.90
C LEU A 161 -2.90 -11.11 8.50
N GLU A 162 -3.52 -10.48 7.50
CA GLU A 162 -3.32 -10.82 6.09
C GLU A 162 -2.06 -10.12 5.55
N GLY A 163 -1.10 -10.91 5.06
CA GLY A 163 0.17 -10.43 4.52
C GLY A 163 0.08 -10.05 3.04
N SER A 164 0.87 -9.05 2.67
CA SER A 164 1.19 -8.70 1.28
C SER A 164 2.56 -8.01 1.24
N GLN A 165 3.45 -8.26 0.30
CA GLN A 165 3.48 -9.31 -0.73
C GLN A 165 4.10 -10.61 -0.18
N GLY A 166 5.11 -11.19 -0.84
CA GLY A 166 5.84 -12.39 -0.38
C GLY A 166 7.23 -12.06 0.19
N THR A 167 7.81 -12.99 0.96
CA THR A 167 9.10 -12.79 1.67
C THR A 167 10.26 -12.36 0.77
N LEU A 168 10.37 -12.91 -0.45
CA LEU A 168 11.46 -12.54 -1.37
C LEU A 168 11.29 -11.14 -2.01
N LEU A 169 10.18 -10.46 -1.75
CA LEU A 169 9.94 -9.06 -2.09
C LEU A 169 10.09 -8.13 -0.88
N ASP A 170 10.49 -8.63 0.29
CA ASP A 170 10.77 -7.83 1.47
C ASP A 170 11.90 -6.83 1.21
N VAL A 171 11.76 -5.60 1.69
CA VAL A 171 12.75 -4.54 1.46
C VAL A 171 14.13 -4.85 2.06
N ASP A 172 14.17 -5.60 3.16
CA ASP A 172 15.40 -5.97 3.87
C ASP A 172 15.88 -7.38 3.50
N HIS A 173 14.94 -8.32 3.34
CA HIS A 173 15.24 -9.75 3.21
C HIS A 173 15.01 -10.32 1.82
N GLY A 174 14.51 -9.52 0.88
CA GLY A 174 14.23 -9.92 -0.48
C GLY A 174 15.40 -9.76 -1.44
N THR A 175 15.11 -9.92 -2.73
CA THR A 175 16.09 -9.76 -3.82
C THR A 175 16.40 -8.30 -4.14
N TYR A 176 16.90 -7.52 -3.16
CA TYR A 176 17.19 -6.09 -3.31
C TYR A 176 18.11 -5.82 -4.52
N PRO A 177 17.84 -4.78 -5.35
CA PRO A 177 16.80 -3.75 -5.21
C PRO A 177 15.43 -4.13 -5.80
N TYR A 178 15.26 -5.36 -6.29
CA TYR A 178 14.02 -5.82 -6.94
C TYR A 178 13.01 -6.34 -5.91
N VAL A 179 12.53 -5.43 -5.08
CA VAL A 179 11.69 -5.68 -3.91
C VAL A 179 10.59 -4.62 -3.80
N THR A 180 9.62 -4.84 -2.93
CA THR A 180 8.69 -3.78 -2.51
C THR A 180 9.36 -2.84 -1.48
N SER A 181 8.68 -1.78 -1.08
CA SER A 181 9.18 -0.80 -0.10
C SER A 181 8.64 -1.02 1.31
N SER A 182 8.16 -2.23 1.60
CA SER A 182 7.62 -2.63 2.90
C SER A 182 8.18 -4.00 3.32
N ASN A 183 7.76 -4.49 4.50
CA ASN A 183 8.14 -5.79 5.02
C ASN A 183 6.95 -6.76 5.01
N PRO A 184 6.85 -7.67 4.02
CA PRO A 184 5.84 -8.74 3.99
C PRO A 184 6.11 -9.86 4.99
N THR A 185 7.27 -9.88 5.64
CA THR A 185 7.59 -10.84 6.69
C THR A 185 6.67 -10.70 7.90
N ALA A 186 6.57 -11.74 8.73
CA ALA A 186 5.72 -11.73 9.93
C ALA A 186 6.05 -10.60 10.92
N GLY A 187 7.31 -10.13 10.95
CA GLY A 187 7.69 -8.94 11.72
C GLY A 187 6.99 -7.67 11.24
N GLY A 188 6.76 -7.54 9.93
CA GLY A 188 5.96 -6.49 9.31
C GLY A 188 4.52 -6.46 9.82
N ALA A 189 3.94 -7.63 10.10
CA ALA A 189 2.59 -7.73 10.65
C ALA A 189 2.48 -7.09 12.05
N ALA A 190 3.50 -7.24 12.91
CA ALA A 190 3.54 -6.62 14.23
C ALA A 190 3.58 -5.09 14.12
N VAL A 191 4.57 -4.55 13.40
CA VAL A 191 4.75 -3.08 13.26
C VAL A 191 3.63 -2.42 12.46
N GLY A 192 3.03 -3.15 11.52
CA GLY A 192 1.95 -2.68 10.65
C GLY A 192 0.55 -2.71 11.26
N SER A 193 0.39 -3.36 12.42
CA SER A 193 -0.88 -3.47 13.15
C SER A 193 -0.84 -2.88 14.57
N GLY A 194 0.36 -2.70 15.13
CA GLY A 194 0.53 -2.29 16.53
C GLY A 194 0.28 -3.42 17.54
N ILE A 195 0.32 -4.68 17.07
CA ILE A 195 0.28 -5.86 17.93
C ILE A 195 1.71 -6.21 18.35
N GLY A 196 1.93 -6.39 19.66
CA GLY A 196 3.24 -6.79 20.18
C GLY A 196 3.69 -8.16 19.63
N PRO A 197 4.97 -8.36 19.30
CA PRO A 197 5.44 -9.59 18.63
C PRO A 197 5.18 -10.86 19.46
N THR A 198 5.15 -10.77 20.79
CA THR A 198 4.84 -11.89 21.69
C THR A 198 3.38 -12.33 21.67
N ARG A 199 2.49 -11.54 21.03
CA ARG A 199 1.06 -11.85 20.88
C ARG A 199 0.73 -12.55 19.57
N ILE A 200 1.70 -12.70 18.65
CA ILE A 200 1.53 -13.48 17.42
C ILE A 200 1.77 -14.95 17.74
N THR A 201 0.71 -15.75 17.70
CA THR A 201 0.73 -17.15 18.14
C THR A 201 0.98 -18.14 17.00
N THR A 202 0.74 -17.77 15.75
CA THR A 202 0.86 -18.66 14.58
C THR A 202 1.22 -17.85 13.34
N VAL A 203 2.10 -18.40 12.51
CA VAL A 203 2.48 -17.86 11.20
C VAL A 203 2.29 -18.95 10.15
N LEU A 204 1.40 -18.70 9.18
CA LEU A 204 1.09 -19.63 8.10
C LEU A 204 1.86 -19.21 6.84
N GLY A 205 2.83 -20.03 6.43
CA GLY A 205 3.56 -19.84 5.17
C GLY A 205 2.75 -20.38 3.99
N ILE A 206 2.45 -19.52 3.02
CA ILE A 206 1.76 -19.92 1.78
C ILE A 206 2.81 -20.17 0.70
N LEU A 207 2.84 -21.40 0.17
CA LEU A 207 3.77 -21.81 -0.88
C LEU A 207 3.00 -22.36 -2.07
N LYS A 208 3.23 -21.79 -3.26
CA LYS A 208 2.76 -22.34 -4.53
C LYS A 208 3.66 -23.49 -4.96
N ALA A 209 3.12 -24.50 -5.63
CA ALA A 209 3.87 -25.67 -6.10
C ALA A 209 4.98 -25.35 -7.10
N TYR A 210 4.92 -24.17 -7.71
CA TYR A 210 5.93 -23.59 -8.60
C TYR A 210 6.08 -22.10 -8.30
N THR A 211 7.19 -21.51 -8.72
CA THR A 211 7.50 -20.10 -8.46
C THR A 211 7.03 -19.21 -9.60
N THR A 212 6.52 -18.02 -9.29
CA THR A 212 6.24 -16.96 -10.27
C THR A 212 6.77 -15.62 -9.77
N ARG A 213 7.11 -14.72 -10.70
CA ARG A 213 7.62 -13.38 -10.40
C ARG A 213 6.95 -12.36 -11.32
N VAL A 214 6.46 -11.27 -10.74
CA VAL A 214 6.01 -10.08 -11.48
C VAL A 214 7.05 -8.99 -11.28
N GLY A 215 7.40 -8.28 -12.36
CA GLY A 215 8.46 -7.27 -12.36
C GLY A 215 9.85 -7.87 -12.66
N SER A 216 10.88 -7.03 -12.61
CA SER A 216 12.25 -7.45 -12.95
C SER A 216 12.93 -8.10 -11.74
N GLY A 217 14.14 -8.64 -11.97
CA GLY A 217 15.03 -9.12 -10.92
C GLY A 217 15.45 -10.58 -11.09
N PRO A 218 16.40 -11.06 -10.28
CA PRO A 218 16.93 -12.40 -10.42
C PRO A 218 15.84 -13.44 -10.16
N PHE A 219 15.78 -14.44 -11.04
CA PHE A 219 14.89 -15.57 -10.92
C PHE A 219 15.62 -16.87 -11.34
N PRO A 220 16.36 -17.50 -10.40
CA PRO A 220 17.24 -18.62 -10.74
C PRO A 220 16.54 -19.85 -11.34
N THR A 221 15.24 -20.01 -11.09
CA THR A 221 14.42 -21.13 -11.55
C THR A 221 13.42 -20.73 -12.64
N GLU A 222 13.67 -19.61 -13.33
CA GLU A 222 12.85 -19.18 -14.46
C GLU A 222 12.96 -20.19 -15.61
N LEU A 223 11.81 -20.56 -16.18
CA LEU A 223 11.70 -21.50 -17.29
C LEU A 223 11.43 -20.74 -18.59
N PHE A 224 12.23 -21.02 -19.61
CA PHE A 224 12.12 -20.44 -20.97
C PHE A 224 11.74 -21.48 -22.02
N ASP A 225 11.26 -22.65 -21.58
CA ASP A 225 10.84 -23.77 -22.41
C ASP A 225 9.30 -23.94 -22.39
N GLU A 226 8.82 -25.03 -22.99
CA GLU A 226 7.40 -25.37 -23.05
C GLU A 226 6.76 -25.58 -21.68
N TYR A 227 7.52 -25.95 -20.65
CA TYR A 227 7.00 -26.11 -19.29
C TYR A 227 6.74 -24.76 -18.63
N GLY A 228 7.55 -23.74 -18.91
CA GLY A 228 7.29 -22.36 -18.48
C GLY A 228 5.97 -21.84 -19.04
N GLU A 229 5.73 -22.02 -20.35
CA GLU A 229 4.47 -21.63 -21.00
C GLU A 229 3.27 -22.41 -20.44
N TYR A 230 3.42 -23.72 -20.26
CA TYR A 230 2.40 -24.58 -19.66
C TYR A 230 1.99 -24.09 -18.27
N LEU A 231 2.96 -23.85 -17.37
CA LEU A 231 2.69 -23.39 -16.01
C LEU A 231 1.99 -22.03 -16.00
N SER A 232 2.45 -21.08 -16.82
CA SER A 232 1.83 -19.74 -16.92
C SER A 232 0.37 -19.83 -17.37
N LYS A 233 0.10 -20.59 -18.44
CA LYS A 233 -1.24 -20.73 -19.01
C LYS A 233 -2.20 -21.49 -18.09
N THR A 234 -1.76 -22.64 -17.54
CA THR A 234 -2.59 -23.48 -16.67
C THR A 234 -2.82 -22.84 -15.30
N GLY A 235 -1.83 -22.09 -14.79
CA GLY A 235 -1.93 -21.34 -13.56
C GLY A 235 -2.79 -20.07 -13.64
N GLY A 236 -3.08 -19.59 -14.85
CA GLY A 236 -3.74 -18.30 -15.05
C GLY A 236 -2.85 -17.13 -14.60
N GLU A 237 -1.53 -17.24 -14.77
CA GLU A 237 -0.54 -16.26 -14.31
C GLU A 237 -0.45 -15.06 -15.27
N PHE A 238 -1.57 -14.37 -15.43
CA PHE A 238 -1.72 -13.15 -16.21
C PHE A 238 -2.14 -12.00 -15.28
N GLY A 239 -1.55 -10.82 -15.47
CA GLY A 239 -1.80 -9.62 -14.67
C GLY A 239 -2.36 -8.47 -15.47
#